data_AF-A0A151RGS1-F1
#
_entry.id   AF-A0A151RGS1-F1
#
_cell.length_a   1.000
_cell.length_b   1.000
_cell.length_c   1.000
_cell.angle_alpha   90.00
_cell.angle_beta   90.00
_cell.angle_gamma   90.00
#
_symmetry.space_group_name_H-M   'P 1'
#
loop_
_entity.id
_entity.type
_entity.pdbx_description
1 polymer ?
#
loop_
_entity_poly.entity_id
_entity_poly.type
_entity_poly.pdbx_seq_one_letter_code
_entity_poly.pdbx_strand_id
1 'polypeptide(L)'
;LKKEFEMKDLGRIKFYLGPQVEYLENGILLHQEAYITRVLKRFYMDKSHLLCTPMVVRSLDVNKDPFRPQEKSEEIIGPEVPYLSAIRALMYLVNYTRPDITFVVNLLARYSSSPTRRY
;
A
#
# COMPACT_ATOMS: atom_id res chain seq x y z
N LEU A 1 -7.11 31.76 24.23
CA LEU A 1 -6.20 31.36 23.13
C LEU A 1 -5.98 32.45 22.09
N LYS A 2 -6.98 32.91 21.30
CA LYS A 2 -6.77 33.98 20.29
C LYS A 2 -6.25 35.33 20.81
N LYS A 3 -6.39 35.60 22.12
CA LYS A 3 -5.86 36.80 22.79
C LYS A 3 -4.39 36.68 23.20
N GLU A 4 -3.86 35.47 23.32
CA GLU A 4 -2.48 35.21 23.77
C GLU A 4 -1.62 34.58 22.66
N PHE A 5 -2.24 34.01 21.64
CA PHE A 5 -1.58 33.40 20.50
C PHE A 5 -2.27 33.85 19.21
N GLU A 6 -1.48 34.42 18.30
CA GLU A 6 -1.93 34.68 16.93
C GLU A 6 -2.17 33.34 16.21
N MET A 7 -3.44 32.96 16.07
CA MET A 7 -3.84 31.84 15.21
C MET A 7 -4.37 32.36 13.89
N LYS A 8 -3.71 31.96 12.80
CA LYS A 8 -4.16 32.19 11.43
C LYS A 8 -5.12 31.07 11.04
N ASP A 9 -6.33 31.44 10.66
CA ASP A 9 -7.27 30.51 10.03
C ASP A 9 -6.81 30.26 8.58
N LEU A 10 -6.55 29.00 8.25
CA LEU A 10 -6.12 28.57 6.91
C LEU A 10 -7.31 28.07 6.07
N GLY A 11 -8.54 28.18 6.59
CA GLY A 11 -9.75 27.68 5.95
C GLY A 11 -9.88 26.17 6.07
N ARG A 12 -10.67 25.57 5.15
CA ARG A 12 -10.91 24.12 5.14
C ARG A 12 -9.63 23.35 4.82
N ILE A 13 -9.36 22.32 5.63
CA ILE A 13 -8.19 21.47 5.50
C ILE A 13 -8.33 20.62 4.23
N LYS A 14 -7.35 20.68 3.34
CA LYS A 14 -7.32 19.82 2.13
C LYS A 14 -6.56 18.51 2.34
N PHE A 15 -5.65 18.49 3.32
CA PHE A 15 -4.81 17.34 3.64
C PHE A 15 -4.67 17.20 5.15
N TYR A 16 -4.84 16.00 5.67
CA TYR A 16 -4.62 15.70 7.09
C TYR A 16 -3.60 14.58 7.23
N LEU A 17 -2.39 14.89 7.69
CA LEU A 17 -1.28 13.93 7.83
C LEU A 17 -0.94 13.16 6.54
N GLY A 18 -1.26 13.74 5.38
CA GLY A 18 -0.94 13.21 4.06
C GLY A 18 -2.15 12.80 3.21
N PRO A 19 -3.14 12.02 3.71
CA PRO A 19 -4.40 11.81 3.00
C PRO A 19 -5.14 13.09 2.64
N GLN A 20 -5.87 13.03 1.53
CA GLN A 20 -6.74 14.09 1.03
C GLN A 20 -8.06 14.07 1.79
N VAL A 21 -8.56 15.26 2.09
CA VAL A 21 -9.81 15.49 2.79
C VAL A 21 -10.81 16.09 1.81
N GLU A 22 -11.92 15.40 1.62
CA GLU A 22 -13.05 15.86 0.81
C GLU A 22 -14.27 16.07 1.71
N TYR A 23 -14.92 17.23 1.58
CA TYR A 23 -16.12 17.57 2.35
C TYR A 23 -17.34 17.30 1.49
N LEU A 24 -18.11 16.30 1.89
CA LEU A 24 -19.38 15.92 1.26
C LEU A 24 -20.55 16.55 2.05
N GLU A 25 -21.75 16.56 1.48
CA GLU A 25 -22.95 17.10 2.15
C GLU A 25 -23.21 16.42 3.51
N ASN A 26 -22.93 15.12 3.59
CA ASN A 26 -23.24 14.29 4.76
C ASN A 26 -22.00 13.87 5.57
N GLY A 27 -20.82 14.45 5.31
CA GLY A 27 -19.63 14.08 6.08
C GLY A 27 -18.30 14.43 5.43
N ILE A 28 -17.25 13.79 5.90
CA ILE A 28 -15.88 13.97 5.44
C ILE A 28 -15.38 12.64 4.89
N LEU A 29 -14.86 12.64 3.66
CA LEU A 29 -14.19 11.51 3.04
C LEU A 29 -12.68 11.72 3.13
N LEU A 30 -11.98 10.72 3.66
CA LEU A 30 -10.52 10.64 3.60
C LEU A 30 -10.12 9.68 2.49
N HIS A 31 -9.33 10.16 1.52
CA HIS A 31 -8.88 9.36 0.39
C HIS A 31 -7.40 9.61 0.07
N GLN A 32 -6.80 8.69 -0.70
CA GLN A 32 -5.38 8.74 -1.09
C GLN A 32 -5.19 8.56 -2.59
N GLU A 33 -6.16 8.98 -3.39
CA GLU A 33 -6.16 8.76 -4.85
C GLU A 33 -4.87 9.23 -5.52
N ALA A 34 -4.44 10.47 -5.24
CA ALA A 34 -3.21 11.01 -5.82
C ALA A 34 -1.96 10.21 -5.41
N TYR A 35 -1.96 9.63 -4.21
CA TYR A 35 -0.89 8.76 -3.74
C TYR A 35 -0.93 7.40 -4.45
N ILE A 36 -2.12 6.78 -4.56
CA ILE A 36 -2.31 5.50 -5.28
C ILE A 36 -1.82 5.63 -6.72
N THR A 37 -2.26 6.66 -7.45
CA THR A 37 -1.83 6.90 -8.84
C THR A 37 -0.32 7.08 -8.94
N ARG A 38 0.29 7.81 -7.99
CA ARG A 38 1.75 8.00 -7.96
C ARG A 38 2.50 6.70 -7.69
N VAL A 39 2.01 5.86 -6.78
CA VAL A 39 2.59 4.54 -6.48
C VAL A 39 2.50 3.64 -7.71
N LEU A 40 1.33 3.54 -8.35
CA LEU A 40 1.16 2.72 -9.56
C LEU A 40 2.12 3.14 -10.67
N LYS A 41 2.22 4.44 -10.97
CA LYS A 41 3.19 4.95 -11.97
C LYS A 41 4.63 4.67 -11.59
N ARG A 42 5.00 4.85 -10.31
CA ARG A 42 6.36 4.62 -9.80
C ARG A 42 6.83 3.18 -10.02
N PHE A 43 5.94 2.21 -9.91
CA PHE A 43 6.25 0.78 -10.09
C PHE A 43 5.77 0.22 -11.44
N TYR A 44 5.46 1.09 -12.41
CA TYR A 44 5.03 0.70 -13.77
C TYR A 44 3.76 -0.19 -13.81
N MET A 45 2.83 0.06 -12.88
CA MET A 45 1.56 -0.67 -12.70
C MET A 45 0.34 0.16 -13.11
N ASP A 46 0.51 1.34 -13.72
CA ASP A 46 -0.58 2.23 -14.13
C ASP A 46 -1.46 1.67 -15.26
N LYS A 47 -0.96 0.65 -15.98
CA LYS A 47 -1.69 -0.09 -17.02
C LYS A 47 -2.05 -1.53 -16.61
N SER A 48 -1.89 -1.86 -15.33
CA SER A 48 -2.20 -3.20 -14.82
C SER A 48 -3.70 -3.48 -14.86
N HIS A 49 -4.08 -4.75 -15.01
CA HIS A 49 -5.48 -5.14 -14.95
C HIS A 49 -6.01 -5.03 -13.52
N LEU A 50 -7.18 -4.42 -13.39
CA LEU A 50 -7.89 -4.30 -12.13
C LEU A 50 -8.39 -5.67 -11.68
N LEU A 51 -8.09 -6.04 -10.44
CA LEU A 51 -8.62 -7.22 -9.78
C LEU A 51 -9.41 -6.80 -8.55
N CYS A 52 -10.57 -7.42 -8.34
CA CYS A 52 -11.40 -7.16 -7.17
C CYS A 52 -10.87 -7.88 -5.92
N THR A 53 -10.04 -8.91 -6.11
CA THR A 53 -9.43 -9.69 -5.04
C THR A 53 -8.00 -9.20 -4.80
N PRO A 54 -7.63 -8.83 -3.56
CA PRO A 54 -6.29 -8.31 -3.26
C PRO A 54 -5.19 -9.38 -3.29
N MET A 55 -5.56 -10.66 -3.33
CA MET A 55 -4.63 -11.79 -3.26
C MET A 55 -5.19 -13.00 -4.01
N VAL A 56 -4.30 -13.81 -4.58
CA VAL A 56 -4.64 -15.13 -5.14
C VAL A 56 -5.00 -16.13 -4.03
N VAL A 57 -5.89 -17.07 -4.35
CA VAL A 57 -6.30 -18.14 -3.42
C VAL A 57 -5.10 -19.02 -3.04
N ARG A 58 -4.95 -19.28 -1.74
CA ARG A 58 -3.93 -20.19 -1.23
C ARG A 58 -4.39 -21.64 -1.41
N SER A 59 -3.46 -22.50 -1.82
CA SER A 59 -3.68 -23.93 -1.93
C SER A 59 -3.58 -24.62 -0.57
N LEU A 60 -4.40 -25.65 -0.34
CA LEU A 60 -4.25 -26.57 0.81
C LEU A 60 -3.04 -27.51 0.63
N ASP A 61 -2.69 -27.80 -0.62
CA ASP A 61 -1.45 -28.49 -0.97
C ASP A 61 -0.29 -27.49 -0.89
N VAL A 62 0.58 -27.68 0.11
CA VAL A 62 1.73 -26.82 0.42
C VAL A 62 2.67 -26.66 -0.78
N ASN A 63 2.79 -27.69 -1.62
CA ASN A 63 3.67 -27.61 -2.80
C ASN A 63 3.10 -26.72 -3.91
N LYS A 64 1.79 -26.45 -3.86
CA LYS A 64 1.07 -25.60 -4.82
C LYS A 64 0.72 -24.24 -4.24
N ASP A 65 1.03 -23.98 -2.97
CA ASP A 65 0.81 -22.65 -2.37
C ASP A 65 1.87 -21.67 -2.89
N PRO A 66 1.50 -20.59 -3.60
CA PRO A 66 2.46 -19.59 -4.08
C PRO A 66 3.23 -18.91 -2.94
N PHE A 67 2.70 -18.92 -1.71
CA PHE A 67 3.32 -18.32 -0.53
C PHE A 67 3.93 -19.37 0.42
N ARG A 68 4.29 -20.55 -0.09
CA ARG A 68 5.03 -21.55 0.68
C ARG A 68 6.41 -21.03 1.11
N PRO A 69 7.05 -21.64 2.13
CA PRO A 69 8.41 -21.29 2.52
C PRO A 69 9.38 -21.38 1.34
N GLN A 70 10.35 -20.47 1.29
CA GLN A 70 11.35 -20.41 0.23
C GLN A 70 12.15 -21.72 0.15
N GLU A 71 12.28 -22.28 -1.06
CA GLU A 71 13.18 -23.39 -1.33
C GLU A 71 14.59 -22.90 -1.69
N LYS A 72 15.62 -23.73 -1.42
CA LYS A 72 17.03 -23.40 -1.70
C LYS A 72 17.33 -23.16 -3.18
N SER A 73 16.48 -23.65 -4.08
CA SER A 73 16.59 -23.50 -5.53
C SER A 73 16.00 -22.20 -6.06
N GLU A 74 15.30 -21.41 -5.22
CA GLU A 74 14.66 -20.18 -5.66
C GLU A 74 15.65 -19.02 -5.77
N GLU A 75 15.69 -18.42 -6.95
CA GLU A 75 16.49 -17.22 -7.20
C GLU A 75 15.92 -16.03 -6.42
N ILE A 76 16.76 -15.45 -5.58
CA ILE A 76 16.49 -14.18 -4.92
C ILE A 76 16.59 -13.08 -5.98
N ILE A 77 15.59 -12.22 -6.01
CA ILE A 77 15.61 -11.07 -6.90
C ILE A 77 16.64 -10.06 -6.39
N GLY A 78 17.45 -9.51 -7.29
CA GLY A 78 18.46 -8.53 -6.94
C GLY A 78 17.87 -7.15 -6.65
N PRO A 79 18.72 -6.18 -6.27
CA PRO A 79 18.32 -4.83 -5.90
C PRO A 79 17.66 -4.04 -7.03
N GLU A 80 17.72 -4.53 -8.28
CA GLU A 80 17.03 -3.96 -9.42
C GLU A 80 15.51 -3.93 -9.26
N VAL A 81 14.94 -4.88 -8.49
CA VAL A 81 13.52 -4.86 -8.15
C VAL A 81 13.33 -4.20 -6.79
N PRO A 82 12.68 -3.03 -6.73
CA PRO A 82 12.54 -2.25 -5.50
C PRO A 82 11.45 -2.82 -4.56
N TYR A 83 11.53 -4.11 -4.22
CA TYR A 83 10.52 -4.86 -3.46
C TYR A 83 10.18 -4.20 -2.13
N LEU A 84 11.19 -3.96 -1.28
CA LEU A 84 10.98 -3.30 0.02
C LEU A 84 10.40 -1.89 -0.12
N SER A 85 10.75 -1.17 -1.19
CA SER A 85 10.16 0.14 -1.46
C SER A 85 8.69 0.03 -1.86
N ALA A 86 8.29 -1.02 -2.58
CA ALA A 86 6.89 -1.28 -2.92
C ALA A 86 6.09 -1.63 -1.66
N ILE A 87 6.61 -2.53 -0.81
CA ILE A 87 5.98 -2.87 0.48
C ILE A 87 5.77 -1.63 1.34
N ARG A 88 6.77 -0.76 1.46
CA ARG A 88 6.65 0.50 2.23
C ARG A 88 5.58 1.44 1.67
N ALA A 89 5.48 1.53 0.34
CA ALA A 89 4.46 2.35 -0.30
C ALA A 89 3.04 1.79 -0.06
N LEU A 90 2.87 0.47 -0.15
CA LEU A 90 1.59 -0.18 0.15
C LEU A 90 1.23 -0.09 1.65
N MET A 91 2.22 -0.18 2.54
CA MET A 91 2.01 -0.02 3.98
C MET A 91 1.44 1.36 4.31
N TYR A 92 1.86 2.41 3.61
CA TYR A 92 1.28 3.74 3.78
C TYR A 92 -0.21 3.78 3.38
N LEU A 93 -0.63 3.03 2.35
CA LEU A 93 -2.04 2.94 1.99
C LEU A 93 -2.87 2.23 3.07
N VAL A 94 -2.33 1.12 3.59
CA VAL A 94 -2.96 0.30 4.64
C VAL A 94 -3.26 1.11 5.90
N ASN A 95 -2.34 1.97 6.32
CA ASN A 95 -2.48 2.73 7.56
C ASN A 95 -3.57 3.81 7.53
N TYR A 96 -4.00 4.26 6.35
CA TYR A 96 -4.92 5.40 6.25
C TYR A 96 -6.23 5.06 5.56
N THR A 97 -6.21 4.50 4.35
CA THR A 97 -7.44 4.41 3.51
C THR A 97 -7.71 3.04 2.91
N ARG A 98 -6.76 2.10 2.96
CA ARG A 98 -6.88 0.77 2.33
C ARG A 98 -6.66 -0.39 3.30
N PRO A 99 -7.49 -0.53 4.35
CA PRO A 99 -7.39 -1.66 5.26
C PRO A 99 -7.71 -3.01 4.59
N ASP A 100 -8.40 -3.00 3.45
CA ASP A 100 -8.78 -4.17 2.66
C ASP A 100 -7.56 -4.96 2.13
N ILE A 101 -6.41 -4.32 1.93
CA ILE A 101 -5.16 -4.99 1.47
C ILE A 101 -4.21 -5.33 2.61
N THR A 102 -4.55 -5.04 3.87
CA THR A 102 -3.66 -5.19 5.04
C THR A 102 -3.04 -6.58 5.12
N PHE A 103 -3.86 -7.63 4.96
CA PHE A 103 -3.40 -9.00 5.08
C PHE A 103 -2.32 -9.33 4.03
N VAL A 104 -2.55 -9.00 2.76
CA VAL A 104 -1.60 -9.35 1.69
C VAL A 104 -0.29 -8.58 1.84
N VAL A 105 -0.36 -7.30 2.20
CA VAL A 105 0.85 -6.47 2.40
C VAL A 105 1.69 -7.00 3.56
N ASN A 106 1.05 -7.38 4.68
CA ASN A 106 1.75 -7.96 5.83
C ASN A 106 2.34 -9.34 5.53
N LEU A 107 1.67 -10.16 4.70
CA LEU A 107 2.21 -11.43 4.26
C LEU A 107 3.47 -11.24 3.39
N LEU A 108 3.38 -10.36 2.38
CA LEU A 108 4.50 -10.05 1.49
C LEU A 108 5.68 -9.44 2.24
N ALA A 109 5.43 -8.62 3.26
CA ALA A 109 6.48 -8.01 4.08
C ALA A 109 7.41 -9.04 4.76
N ARG A 110 6.91 -10.26 5.04
CA ARG A 110 7.70 -11.35 5.66
C ARG A 110 8.90 -11.77 4.81
N TYR A 111 8.80 -11.60 3.50
CA TYR A 111 9.84 -12.00 2.55
C TYR A 111 10.74 -10.85 2.10
N SER A 112 10.63 -9.68 2.75
CA SER A 112 11.37 -8.47 2.35
C SER A 112 12.90 -8.58 2.45
N SER A 113 13.41 -9.53 3.25
CA SER A 113 14.86 -9.80 3.36
C SER A 113 15.41 -10.57 2.15
N SER A 114 14.58 -11.43 1.56
CA SER A 114 14.96 -12.38 0.51
C SER A 114 13.79 -12.56 -0.47
N PRO A 115 13.44 -11.50 -1.23
CA PRO A 115 12.33 -11.56 -2.18
C PRO A 115 12.67 -12.53 -3.33
N THR A 116 11.70 -13.33 -3.77
CA THR A 116 11.86 -14.25 -4.91
C THR A 116 10.81 -13.92 -5.97
N ARG A 117 10.95 -14.44 -7.20
CA ARG A 117 9.97 -14.16 -8.28
C ARG A 117 8.54 -14.63 -8.00
N ARG A 118 8.31 -15.42 -6.94
CA ARG A 118 6.99 -15.93 -6.58
C ARG A 118 6.11 -14.92 -5.86
N TYR A 119 6.69 -14.01 -5.09
CA TYR A 119 5.96 -13.05 -4.26
C TYR A 119 6.58 -11.66 -4.32
#